data_AF-J9ELK0-F1
#
_entry.id   AF-J9ELK0-F1
#
_cell.length_a   1.000
_cell.length_b   1.000
_cell.length_c   1.000
_cell.angle_alpha   90.00
_cell.angle_beta   90.00
_cell.angle_gamma   90.00
#
_symmetry.space_group_name_H-M   'P 1'
#
loop_
_entity.id
_entity.type
_entity.pdbx_description
1 polymer ?
#
loop_
_entity_poly.entity_id
_entity_poly.type
_entity_poly.pdbx_seq_one_letter_code
_entity_poly.pdbx_strand_id
1 'polypeptide(L)'
;NCTADWRPSVWGQCSRTCGDGGVQMRLLRCVWRGTRKPAGRNCQSSLRPTAIRACQEAGNLLECPSKLSTGAGAVVAAASNAIVASRPFLPKGLENWRGWRLYDWETNSNGQFRRKF
;
A
#
# COMPACT_ATOMS: atom_id res chain seq x y z
N ASN A 1 32.69 11.31 -14.66
CA ASN A 1 31.45 11.73 -13.99
C ASN A 1 30.93 10.53 -13.20
N CYS A 2 30.80 10.65 -11.87
CA CYS A 2 30.33 9.57 -11.00
C CYS A 2 28.81 9.67 -10.88
N THR A 3 28.07 8.93 -11.68
CA THR A 3 26.60 8.92 -11.68
C THR A 3 26.09 7.71 -10.91
N ALA A 4 25.12 7.91 -10.00
CA ALA A 4 24.48 6.83 -9.25
C ALA A 4 22.99 6.73 -9.62
N ASP A 5 22.46 5.51 -9.64
CA ASP A 5 21.06 5.25 -9.99
C ASP A 5 20.44 4.21 -9.06
N TRP A 6 19.11 4.32 -8.90
CA TRP A 6 18.32 3.30 -8.23
C TRP A 6 18.18 2.05 -9.10
N ARG A 7 18.60 0.91 -8.56
CA ARG A 7 18.39 -0.40 -9.18
C ARG A 7 17.34 -1.17 -8.37
N PRO A 8 16.14 -1.38 -8.94
CA PRO A 8 15.12 -2.22 -8.32
C PRO A 8 15.51 -3.71 -8.42
N SER A 9 15.19 -4.48 -7.37
CA SER A 9 15.17 -5.93 -7.43
C SER A 9 13.93 -6.43 -8.15
N VAL A 10 13.88 -7.75 -8.37
CA VAL A 10 12.64 -8.46 -8.69
C VAL A 10 11.58 -8.18 -7.61
N TRP A 11 10.32 -8.19 -8.03
CA TRP A 11 9.19 -8.13 -7.11
C TRP A 11 9.12 -9.40 -6.28
N GLY A 12 8.87 -9.24 -4.98
CA GLY A 12 8.54 -10.34 -4.09
C GLY A 12 7.14 -10.91 -4.38
N GLN A 13 6.81 -11.97 -3.66
CA GLN A 13 5.49 -12.57 -3.70
C GLN A 13 4.42 -11.58 -3.21
N CYS A 14 3.18 -11.81 -3.65
CA CYS A 14 2.05 -11.02 -3.17
C CYS A 14 1.85 -11.27 -1.66
N SER A 15 1.57 -10.22 -0.91
CA SER A 15 1.28 -10.31 0.52
C SER A 15 0.01 -11.12 0.82
N ARG A 16 -0.86 -11.29 -0.18
CA ARG A 16 -2.09 -12.06 -0.10
C ARG A 16 -2.12 -13.11 -1.19
N THR A 17 -2.62 -14.28 -0.82
CA THR A 17 -2.86 -15.40 -1.73
C THR A 17 -4.36 -15.68 -1.88
N CYS A 18 -5.21 -14.81 -1.35
CA CYS A 18 -6.66 -14.92 -1.38
C CYS A 18 -7.29 -13.52 -1.46
N GLY A 19 -8.52 -13.45 -1.96
CA GLY A 19 -9.33 -12.25 -2.13
C GLY A 19 -8.82 -11.32 -3.22
N ASP A 20 -9.55 -10.22 -3.39
CA ASP A 20 -9.15 -9.16 -4.30
C ASP A 20 -8.05 -8.29 -3.66
N GLY A 21 -6.92 -8.22 -4.37
CA GLY A 21 -5.83 -7.33 -4.03
C GLY A 21 -4.76 -7.91 -3.12
N GLY A 22 -3.91 -7.02 -2.61
CA GLY A 22 -2.64 -7.36 -1.97
C GLY A 22 -1.52 -6.49 -2.53
N VAL A 23 -0.36 -6.55 -1.89
CA VAL A 23 0.81 -5.77 -2.30
C VAL A 23 2.02 -6.65 -2.53
N GLN A 24 2.80 -6.32 -3.55
CA GLN A 24 4.15 -6.85 -3.76
C GLN A 24 5.17 -5.79 -3.37
N MET A 25 6.24 -6.22 -2.72
CA MET A 25 7.34 -5.37 -2.31
C MET A 25 8.62 -5.73 -3.07
N ARG A 26 9.49 -4.75 -3.31
CA ARG A 26 10.82 -4.97 -3.87
C ARG A 26 11.86 -4.12 -3.15
N LEU A 27 13.10 -4.58 -3.19
CA LEU A 27 14.24 -3.85 -2.67
C LEU A 27 14.77 -2.87 -3.72
N LEU A 28 15.18 -1.69 -3.28
CA LEU A 28 15.84 -0.71 -4.13
C LEU A 28 17.27 -0.53 -3.64
N ARG A 29 18.25 -0.70 -4.53
CA ARG A 29 19.67 -0.52 -4.22
C ARG A 29 20.19 0.71 -4.93
N CYS A 30 20.90 1.56 -4.21
CA CYS A 30 21.62 2.68 -4.83
C CYS A 30 23.01 2.20 -5.27
N VAL A 31 23.31 2.29 -6.56
CA VAL A 31 24.59 1.81 -7.10
C VAL A 31 25.18 2.76 -8.13
N TRP A 32 26.49 2.70 -8.28
CA TRP A 32 27.20 3.46 -9.31
C TRP A 32 26.91 2.93 -10.71
N ARG A 33 26.61 3.84 -11.64
CA ARG A 33 26.47 3.57 -13.07
C ARG A 33 27.84 3.10 -13.61
N GLY A 34 27.93 1.83 -13.97
CA GLY A 34 29.18 1.18 -14.42
C GLY A 34 29.63 0.06 -13.49
N THR A 35 30.06 0.38 -12.27
CA THR A 35 30.62 -0.63 -11.35
C THR A 35 29.56 -1.48 -10.63
N ARG A 36 28.31 -1.01 -10.58
CA ARG A 36 27.21 -1.64 -9.79
C ARG A 36 27.50 -1.80 -8.30
N LYS A 37 28.58 -1.20 -7.79
CA LYS A 37 28.92 -1.18 -6.36
C LYS A 37 27.95 -0.27 -5.59
N PRO A 38 27.72 -0.53 -4.29
CA PRO A 38 26.89 0.33 -3.45
C PRO A 38 27.36 1.78 -3.50
N ALA A 39 26.44 2.69 -3.80
CA ALA A 39 26.71 4.13 -3.88
C ALA A 39 26.15 4.91 -2.66
N GLY A 40 25.71 4.22 -1.60
CA GLY A 40 25.24 4.86 -0.38
C GLY A 40 24.03 5.77 -0.62
N ARG A 41 24.16 7.08 -0.32
CA ARG A 41 23.10 8.08 -0.46
C ARG A 41 23.15 8.87 -1.77
N ASN A 42 24.07 8.55 -2.68
CA ASN A 42 24.28 9.32 -3.92
C ASN A 42 23.11 9.25 -4.92
N CYS A 43 22.10 8.40 -4.71
CA CYS A 43 20.89 8.34 -5.54
C CYS A 43 19.74 9.21 -5.00
N GLN A 44 19.95 10.02 -3.94
CA GLN A 44 18.88 10.86 -3.37
C GLN A 44 18.35 11.93 -4.33
N SER A 45 19.21 12.44 -5.22
CA SER A 45 18.83 13.37 -6.28
C SER A 45 18.20 12.68 -7.49
N SER A 46 18.29 11.36 -7.59
CA SER A 46 17.72 10.56 -8.67
C SER A 46 16.27 10.17 -8.34
N LEU A 47 15.44 10.03 -9.37
CA LEU A 47 14.06 9.56 -9.21
C LEU A 47 14.04 8.17 -8.55
N ARG A 48 13.43 8.08 -7.36
CA ARG A 48 13.28 6.82 -6.63
C ARG A 48 12.06 6.05 -7.17
N PRO A 49 12.26 4.87 -7.78
CA PRO A 49 11.14 4.08 -8.27
C PRO A 49 10.31 3.51 -7.11
N THR A 50 9.07 3.09 -7.37
CA THR A 50 8.18 2.57 -6.32
C THR A 50 8.69 1.25 -5.74
N ALA A 51 8.73 1.13 -4.42
CA ALA A 51 9.13 -0.10 -3.73
C ALA A 51 7.96 -1.05 -3.45
N ILE A 52 6.72 -0.58 -3.61
CA ILE A 52 5.49 -1.31 -3.31
C ILE A 52 4.53 -1.13 -4.49
N ARG A 53 3.86 -2.19 -4.91
CA ARG A 53 2.77 -2.11 -5.92
C ARG A 53 1.62 -3.03 -5.55
N ALA A 54 0.45 -2.79 -6.12
CA ALA A 54 -0.64 -3.76 -6.10
C ALA A 54 -0.23 -5.03 -6.85
N CYS A 55 -0.71 -6.19 -6.39
CA CYS A 55 -0.48 -7.46 -7.08
C CYS A 55 -1.14 -7.45 -8.46
N GLN A 56 -0.47 -8.01 -9.46
CA GLN A 56 -0.99 -8.04 -10.83
C GLN A 56 -2.08 -9.11 -11.00
N GLU A 57 -2.03 -10.21 -10.25
CA GLU A 57 -3.02 -11.31 -10.32
C GLU A 57 -4.21 -11.15 -9.36
N ALA A 58 -4.77 -9.95 -9.23
CA ALA A 58 -5.91 -9.71 -8.32
C ALA A 58 -7.23 -10.39 -8.73
N GLY A 59 -7.29 -11.10 -9.86
CA GLY A 59 -8.55 -11.62 -10.42
C GLY A 59 -8.71 -13.13 -10.46
N ASN A 60 -7.80 -13.92 -9.87
CA ASN A 60 -7.90 -15.38 -9.89
C ASN A 60 -7.62 -16.03 -8.52
N LEU A 61 -7.63 -15.23 -7.45
CA LEU A 61 -7.41 -15.71 -6.10
C LEU A 61 -8.77 -15.96 -5.44
N LEU A 62 -8.91 -17.15 -4.83
CA LEU A 62 -10.07 -17.51 -4.02
C LEU A 62 -10.32 -16.42 -2.97
N GLU A 63 -11.56 -16.02 -2.77
CA GLU A 63 -11.91 -15.08 -1.69
C GLU A 63 -11.28 -15.52 -0.37
N CYS A 64 -10.66 -14.59 0.35
CA CYS A 64 -10.10 -14.93 1.64
C CYS A 64 -11.22 -15.42 2.55
N PRO A 65 -11.02 -16.53 3.29
CA PRO A 65 -11.94 -16.94 4.34
C PRO A 65 -11.86 -15.90 5.47
N SER A 66 -12.58 -14.80 5.31
CA SER A 66 -12.91 -13.91 6.41
C SER A 66 -13.75 -14.73 7.37
N LYS A 67 -13.40 -14.69 8.66
CA LYS A 67 -14.35 -15.14 9.67
C LYS A 67 -15.58 -14.22 9.56
N LEU A 68 -16.64 -14.81 8.99
CA LEU A 68 -18.05 -14.45 9.01
C LEU A 68 -18.57 -13.49 7.91
N SER A 69 -19.10 -14.13 6.86
CA SER A 69 -20.41 -13.78 6.28
C SER A 69 -21.48 -13.77 7.39
N THR A 70 -22.07 -12.62 7.66
CA THR A 70 -23.45 -12.57 8.16
C THR A 70 -24.30 -12.10 6.99
N GLY A 71 -24.83 -13.06 6.24
CA GLY A 71 -26.05 -12.83 5.49
C GLY A 71 -27.14 -12.40 6.46
N ALA A 72 -27.54 -11.14 6.39
CA ALA A 72 -28.80 -10.67 6.92
C ALA A 72 -29.41 -9.79 5.83
N GLY A 73 -30.43 -10.32 5.17
CA GLY A 73 -31.45 -9.46 4.59
C GLY A 73 -32.01 -8.61 5.72
N ALA A 74 -31.52 -7.38 5.84
CA ALA A 74 -32.10 -6.35 6.66
C ALA A 74 -32.92 -5.46 5.72
N VAL A 75 -34.18 -5.85 5.48
CA VAL A 75 -35.22 -4.87 5.15
C VAL A 75 -35.38 -3.97 6.37
N VAL A 76 -34.58 -2.92 6.47
CA VAL A 76 -34.81 -1.85 7.44
C VAL A 76 -35.78 -0.85 6.83
N ALA A 77 -36.93 -0.75 7.48
CA ALA A 77 -37.98 0.18 7.21
C ALA A 77 -37.45 1.61 7.07
N ALA A 78 -38.02 2.35 6.11
CA ALA A 78 -37.89 3.78 6.02
C ALA A 78 -38.41 4.43 7.32
N ALA A 79 -37.56 5.18 8.01
CA ALA A 79 -37.99 6.22 8.93
C ALA A 79 -36.87 7.27 9.09
N SER A 80 -37.16 8.44 8.53
CA SER A 80 -36.77 9.77 9.04
C SER A 80 -35.30 10.21 8.97
N ASN A 81 -35.06 11.13 8.02
CA ASN A 81 -33.98 12.12 7.92
C ASN A 81 -32.93 12.14 9.06
N ALA A 82 -31.78 11.54 8.78
CA ALA A 82 -30.50 11.94 9.35
C ALA A 82 -29.48 12.07 8.22
N ILE A 83 -29.09 13.29 7.88
CA ILE A 83 -27.98 13.58 6.96
C ILE A 83 -26.69 13.24 7.72
N VAL A 84 -26.36 11.95 7.82
CA VAL A 84 -25.06 11.52 8.30
C VAL A 84 -24.08 11.76 7.18
N ALA A 85 -23.30 12.84 7.32
CA ALA A 85 -22.21 13.19 6.44
C ALA A 85 -21.37 11.94 6.10
N SER A 86 -21.31 11.64 4.81
CA SER A 86 -20.51 10.59 4.19
C SER A 86 -19.04 10.74 4.61
N ARG A 87 -18.64 10.02 5.67
CA ARG A 87 -17.24 9.79 6.02
C ARG A 87 -16.70 8.66 5.14
N PRO A 88 -15.59 8.85 4.42
CA PRO A 88 -14.97 7.79 3.63
C PRO A 88 -14.60 6.62 4.55
N PHE A 89 -14.92 5.40 4.11
CA PHE A 89 -14.58 4.15 4.77
C PHE A 89 -13.07 4.08 5.06
N LEU A 90 -12.69 4.29 6.32
CA LEU A 90 -11.38 3.92 6.86
C LEU A 90 -11.42 2.43 7.22
N PRO A 91 -10.51 1.58 6.70
CA PRO A 91 -10.46 0.18 7.08
C PRO A 91 -10.01 0.07 8.54
N LYS A 92 -10.97 -0.26 9.41
CA LYS A 92 -10.75 -0.51 10.84
C LYS A 92 -9.65 -1.58 10.99
N GLY A 93 -8.52 -1.19 11.57
CA GLY A 93 -7.38 -2.09 11.84
C GLY A 93 -6.00 -1.53 11.53
N LEU A 94 -5.92 -0.42 10.80
CA LEU A 94 -4.64 0.19 10.44
C LEU A 94 -4.11 1.17 11.51
N GLU A 95 -4.99 1.70 12.36
CA GLU A 95 -4.68 2.63 13.47
C GLU A 95 -3.83 1.98 14.58
N ASN A 96 -3.84 0.65 14.68
CA ASN A 96 -3.14 -0.11 15.73
C ASN A 96 -1.79 -0.67 15.27
N TRP A 97 -1.38 -0.41 14.03
CA TRP A 97 -0.04 -0.78 13.56
C TRP A 97 1.01 0.07 14.28
N ARG A 98 1.99 -0.58 14.95
CA ARG A 98 3.05 0.13 15.72
C ARG A 98 3.80 1.18 14.90
N GLY A 99 3.82 1.07 13.57
CA GLY A 99 4.43 2.06 12.67
C GLY A 99 3.55 3.26 12.33
N TRP A 100 2.25 3.26 12.62
CA TRP A 100 1.32 4.32 12.21
C TRP A 100 1.57 5.64 12.94
N ARG A 101 1.73 5.57 14.28
CA ARG A 101 2.07 6.74 15.12
C ARG A 101 3.53 7.20 14.98
N LEU A 102 4.43 6.30 14.61
CA LEU A 102 5.87 6.58 14.53
C LEU A 102 6.26 7.40 13.28
N TYR A 103 5.40 7.41 12.26
CA TYR A 103 5.72 7.98 10.95
C TYR A 103 4.68 8.99 10.44
N ASP A 104 3.67 9.36 11.24
CA ASP A 104 2.70 10.43 10.96
C ASP A 104 2.16 10.40 9.50
N TRP A 105 1.49 9.32 9.15
CA TRP A 105 1.00 9.08 7.78
C TRP A 105 -0.34 9.81 7.52
N GLU A 106 -0.43 10.54 6.42
CA GLU A 106 -1.66 11.17 5.92
C GLU A 106 -2.16 10.51 4.65
N THR A 107 -3.48 10.57 4.45
CA THR A 107 -4.14 10.11 3.22
C THR A 107 -4.55 11.34 2.41
N ASN A 108 -4.16 11.40 1.13
CA ASN A 108 -4.62 12.47 0.24
C ASN A 108 -6.05 12.19 -0.27
N SER A 109 -6.66 13.17 -0.93
CA SER A 109 -7.99 13.06 -1.56
C SER A 109 -8.12 11.92 -2.59
N ASN A 110 -6.99 11.36 -3.03
CA ASN A 110 -6.93 10.27 -4.00
C ASN A 110 -6.65 8.91 -3.32
N GLY A 111 -6.71 8.83 -1.98
CA GLY A 111 -6.47 7.59 -1.22
C GLY A 111 -5.00 7.15 -1.16
N GLN A 112 -4.06 8.00 -1.57
CA GLN A 112 -2.63 7.74 -1.51
C GLN A 112 -2.06 8.10 -0.15
N PHE A 113 -1.33 7.16 0.45
CA PHE A 113 -0.62 7.34 1.71
C PHE A 113 0.68 8.10 1.49
N ARG A 114 0.87 9.18 2.26
CA ARG A 114 2.11 9.96 2.30
C ARG A 114 2.56 10.15 3.74
N ARG A 115 3.87 10.20 3.95
CA ARG A 115 4.47 10.51 5.25
C ARG A 115 4.47 12.03 5.43
N LYS A 116 4.01 12.56 6.57
CA LYS A 116 4.33 13.95 6.93
C LYS A 116 5.82 14.05 7.22
N PHE A 117 6.47 15.01 6.57
CA PHE A 117 7.80 15.46 6.95
C PHE A 117 7.67 16.64 7.90
#